data_AF-A0A957EZF4-F1
#
_entry.id   AF-A0A957EZF4-F1
#
_cell.length_a   1.000
_cell.length_b   1.000
_cell.length_c   1.000
_cell.angle_alpha   90.00
_cell.angle_beta   90.00
_cell.angle_gamma   90.00
#
_symmetry.space_group_name_H-M   'P 1'
#
loop_
_entity.id
_entity.type
_entity.pdbx_description
1 polymer ?
#
loop_
_entity_poly.entity_id
_entity_poly.type
_entity_poly.pdbx_seq_one_letter_code
_entity_poly.pdbx_strand_id
1 'polypeptide(L)'
;MQPNDGIRPFTRIIAAIIIPFLVAAFIILYFFPGESGRRFAWEIRPAMTAVWMGAGYLGGAYFFLRVVFEKRWHRVHAGFWAVTAFTWAMLLVTLLHWARFDLGHLPFQIWLVLYVVTPFLVPFVWWRNRAADDGAPEPGDLAVPPAARGGMALVGVFMLASCAVSFLAPDIFIGFWPWALTPLTARVLGGWFALMGVGGLVMARETRWSGWRIEVESIIFV
;
A
#
# COMPACT_ATOMS: atom_id res chain seq x y z
N MET A 1 -10.93 -16.46 -27.76
CA MET A 1 -10.20 -17.01 -26.60
C MET A 1 -10.86 -16.46 -25.36
N GLN A 2 -11.31 -17.32 -24.43
CA GLN A 2 -11.73 -16.82 -23.11
C GLN A 2 -10.54 -16.07 -22.49
N PRO A 3 -10.76 -14.90 -21.87
CA PRO A 3 -9.74 -14.27 -21.05
C PRO A 3 -9.19 -15.31 -20.07
N ASN A 4 -7.91 -15.64 -20.26
CA ASN A 4 -7.21 -16.42 -19.27
C ASN A 4 -6.88 -15.41 -18.17
N ASP A 5 -7.54 -15.53 -17.02
CA ASP A 5 -7.32 -14.80 -15.76
C ASP A 5 -5.89 -14.96 -15.20
N GLY A 6 -4.92 -15.26 -16.05
CA GLY A 6 -3.52 -15.41 -15.73
C GLY A 6 -2.82 -14.08 -15.47
N ILE A 7 -1.92 -14.11 -14.49
CA ILE A 7 -1.00 -13.00 -14.23
C ILE A 7 0.18 -13.06 -15.21
N ARG A 8 0.43 -11.95 -15.93
CA ARG A 8 1.55 -11.84 -16.88
C ARG A 8 2.92 -12.01 -16.19
N PRO A 9 3.93 -12.63 -16.85
CA PRO A 9 5.27 -12.78 -16.29
C PRO A 9 5.92 -11.45 -15.86
N PHE A 10 5.70 -10.40 -16.65
CA PHE A 10 6.16 -9.04 -16.33
C PHE A 10 5.67 -8.55 -14.96
N THR A 11 4.40 -8.80 -14.63
CA THR A 11 3.81 -8.46 -13.33
C THR A 11 4.52 -9.19 -12.19
N ARG A 12 4.83 -10.48 -12.37
CA ARG A 12 5.51 -11.30 -11.37
C ARG A 12 6.94 -10.82 -11.13
N ILE A 13 7.65 -10.46 -12.20
CA ILE A 13 9.01 -9.92 -12.11
C ILE A 13 9.00 -8.62 -11.31
N ILE A 14 8.10 -7.70 -11.62
CA ILE A 14 7.98 -6.44 -10.86
C ILE A 14 7.64 -6.70 -9.40
N ALA A 15 6.67 -7.57 -9.12
CA ALA A 15 6.32 -7.96 -7.76
C ALA A 15 7.54 -8.51 -7.00
N ALA A 16 8.30 -9.42 -7.62
CA ALA A 16 9.51 -10.00 -7.03
C ALA A 16 10.60 -8.96 -6.76
N ILE A 17 10.77 -7.97 -7.63
CA ILE A 17 11.75 -6.88 -7.45
C ILE A 17 11.36 -5.97 -6.27
N ILE A 18 10.07 -5.74 -6.03
CA ILE A 18 9.59 -4.86 -4.95
C ILE A 18 9.81 -5.50 -3.56
N ILE A 19 9.64 -6.82 -3.43
CA ILE A 19 9.74 -7.55 -2.16
C ILE A 19 10.99 -7.22 -1.33
N PRO A 20 12.24 -7.29 -1.85
CA PRO A 20 13.44 -7.02 -1.03
C PRO A 20 13.45 -5.60 -0.43
N PHE A 21 12.90 -4.59 -1.11
CA PHE A 21 12.81 -3.24 -0.55
C PHE A 21 11.83 -3.17 0.62
N LEU A 22 10.67 -3.85 0.50
CA LEU A 22 9.67 -3.90 1.56
C LEU A 22 10.17 -4.69 2.78
N VAL A 23 10.84 -5.83 2.54
CA VAL A 23 11.45 -6.63 3.61
C VAL A 23 12.56 -5.85 4.30
N ALA A 24 13.43 -5.16 3.56
CA ALA A 24 14.46 -4.31 4.14
C ALA A 24 13.85 -3.17 4.98
N ALA A 25 12.82 -2.49 4.47
CA ALA A 25 12.11 -1.44 5.19
C ALA A 25 11.45 -1.96 6.48
N PHE A 26 10.80 -3.14 6.44
CA PHE A 26 10.27 -3.81 7.62
C PHE A 26 11.37 -4.09 8.65
N ILE A 27 12.46 -4.75 8.25
CA ILE A 27 13.55 -5.12 9.16
C ILE A 27 14.14 -3.87 9.83
N ILE A 28 14.44 -2.84 9.03
CA ILE A 28 15.05 -1.60 9.51
C ILE A 28 14.11 -0.88 10.47
N LEU A 29 12.86 -0.67 10.10
CA LEU A 29 11.96 0.18 10.86
C LEU A 29 11.31 -0.52 12.05
N TYR A 30 11.07 -1.83 11.97
CA TYR A 30 10.43 -2.58 13.05
C TYR A 30 11.41 -2.99 14.14
N PHE A 31 12.58 -3.53 13.77
CA PHE A 31 13.57 -4.03 14.74
C PHE A 31 14.64 -3.00 15.10
N PHE A 32 14.93 -2.04 14.21
CA PHE A 32 15.96 -1.02 14.42
C PHE A 32 15.42 0.41 14.22
N PRO A 33 14.27 0.80 14.81
CA PRO A 33 13.63 2.09 14.53
C PRO A 33 14.54 3.31 14.81
N GLY A 34 15.42 3.20 15.81
CA GLY A 34 16.40 4.24 16.17
C GLY A 34 17.51 4.44 15.12
N GLU A 35 17.68 3.52 14.16
CA GLU A 35 18.66 3.63 13.09
C GLU A 35 18.06 4.16 11.77
N SER A 36 16.79 4.59 11.78
CA SER A 36 16.09 5.09 10.58
C SER A 36 16.86 6.22 9.87
N GLY A 37 17.47 7.16 10.60
CA GLY A 37 18.25 8.24 9.99
C GLY A 37 19.47 7.78 9.20
N ARG A 38 20.02 6.59 9.51
CA ARG A 38 21.18 6.02 8.81
C ARG A 38 20.77 5.05 7.70
N ARG A 39 19.80 4.19 7.98
CA ARG A 39 19.45 3.03 7.15
C ARG A 39 18.16 3.22 6.33
N PHE A 40 17.34 4.21 6.66
CA PHE A 40 16.09 4.51 5.96
C PHE A 40 16.16 5.89 5.30
N ALA A 41 15.15 6.24 4.50
CA ALA A 41 15.15 7.45 3.67
C ALA A 41 15.25 8.79 4.45
N TRP A 42 14.88 8.79 5.72
CA TRP A 42 15.10 9.91 6.64
C TRP A 42 15.00 9.41 8.08
N GLU A 43 15.36 10.26 9.03
CA GLU A 43 15.20 9.96 10.44
C GLU A 43 13.73 10.08 10.89
N ILE A 44 13.18 8.98 11.42
CA ILE A 44 11.80 8.93 11.90
C ILE A 44 11.81 8.97 13.43
N ARG A 45 11.24 10.05 13.98
CA ARG A 45 10.97 10.17 15.42
C ARG A 45 9.50 10.56 15.66
N PRO A 46 8.83 9.99 16.68
CA PRO A 46 9.32 8.96 17.61
C PRO A 46 9.40 7.56 16.97
N ALA A 47 10.09 6.63 17.64
CA ALA A 47 10.29 5.25 17.17
C ALA A 47 8.98 4.52 16.83
N MET A 48 7.89 4.85 17.52
CA MET A 48 6.57 4.24 17.27
C MET A 48 6.09 4.43 15.83
N THR A 49 6.34 5.59 15.22
CA THR A 49 6.00 5.82 13.80
C THR A 49 6.80 4.89 12.88
N ALA A 50 8.09 4.70 13.17
CA ALA A 50 8.93 3.78 12.41
C ALA A 50 8.41 2.34 12.53
N VAL A 51 8.18 1.85 13.76
CA VAL A 51 7.67 0.49 13.99
C VAL A 51 6.35 0.27 13.26
N TRP A 52 5.42 1.22 13.36
CA TRP A 52 4.12 1.14 12.69
C TRP A 52 4.27 1.08 11.15
N MET A 53 5.12 1.91 10.57
CA MET A 53 5.44 1.84 9.13
C MET A 53 6.10 0.51 8.76
N GLY A 54 7.01 0.01 9.59
CA GLY A 54 7.66 -1.28 9.42
C GLY A 54 6.65 -2.41 9.29
N ALA A 55 5.69 -2.50 10.22
CA ALA A 55 4.62 -3.50 10.16
C ALA A 55 3.81 -3.40 8.85
N GLY A 56 3.47 -2.19 8.42
CA GLY A 56 2.80 -1.97 7.14
C GLY A 56 3.60 -2.48 5.94
N TYR A 57 4.93 -2.32 5.94
CA TYR A 57 5.78 -2.85 4.88
C TYR A 57 5.82 -4.38 4.83
N LEU A 58 5.67 -5.06 5.97
CA LEU A 58 5.54 -6.52 5.99
C LEU A 58 4.25 -6.96 5.28
N GLY A 59 3.13 -6.27 5.52
CA GLY A 59 1.86 -6.51 4.83
C GLY A 59 2.00 -6.38 3.31
N GLY A 60 2.67 -5.32 2.85
CA GLY A 60 3.01 -5.13 1.44
C GLY A 60 3.91 -6.24 0.89
N ALA A 61 4.92 -6.67 1.65
CA ALA A 61 5.82 -7.75 1.23
C ALA A 61 5.06 -9.06 1.05
N TYR A 62 4.16 -9.38 1.98
CA TYR A 62 3.26 -10.52 1.88
C TYR A 62 2.36 -10.44 0.64
N PHE A 63 1.72 -9.29 0.40
CA PHE A 63 0.89 -9.08 -0.78
C PHE A 63 1.65 -9.37 -2.08
N PHE A 64 2.83 -8.77 -2.26
CA PHE A 64 3.62 -9.00 -3.48
C PHE A 64 4.17 -10.42 -3.58
N LEU A 65 4.49 -11.07 -2.46
CA LEU A 65 4.82 -12.49 -2.42
C LEU A 65 3.65 -13.33 -2.96
N ARG A 66 2.41 -13.01 -2.55
CA ARG A 66 1.21 -13.66 -3.08
C ARG A 66 1.02 -13.39 -4.56
N VAL A 67 1.26 -12.17 -5.06
CA VAL A 67 1.24 -11.86 -6.51
C VAL A 67 2.24 -12.73 -7.30
N VAL A 68 3.44 -12.97 -6.76
CA VAL A 68 4.47 -13.79 -7.42
C VAL A 68 4.01 -15.23 -7.63
N PHE A 69 3.27 -15.81 -6.69
CA PHE A 69 2.85 -17.22 -6.73
C PHE A 69 1.39 -17.43 -7.15
N GLU A 70 0.56 -16.40 -7.15
CA GLU A 70 -0.86 -16.50 -7.51
C GLU A 70 -1.00 -16.76 -9.01
N LYS A 71 -1.96 -17.60 -9.39
CA LYS A 71 -2.23 -17.94 -10.78
C LYS A 71 -3.25 -17.01 -11.40
N ARG A 72 -4.15 -16.46 -10.58
CA ARG A 72 -5.35 -15.74 -10.97
C ARG A 72 -5.28 -14.25 -10.68
N TRP A 73 -5.50 -13.41 -11.67
CA TRP A 73 -5.34 -11.96 -11.59
C TRP A 73 -6.40 -11.32 -10.70
N HIS A 74 -7.67 -11.72 -10.83
CA HIS A 74 -8.74 -11.14 -10.02
C HIS A 74 -8.59 -11.35 -8.50
N ARG A 75 -7.74 -12.29 -8.06
CA ARG A 75 -7.46 -12.51 -6.64
C ARG A 75 -6.53 -11.46 -6.02
N VAL A 76 -5.83 -10.68 -6.84
CA VAL A 76 -4.81 -9.71 -6.40
C VAL A 76 -4.97 -8.33 -7.01
N HIS A 77 -5.83 -8.17 -8.02
CA HIS A 77 -5.94 -6.92 -8.79
C HIS A 77 -6.39 -5.72 -7.95
N ALA A 78 -7.13 -5.94 -6.86
CA ALA A 78 -7.63 -4.89 -5.99
C ALA A 78 -6.48 -4.18 -5.27
N GLY A 79 -5.49 -4.92 -4.77
CA GLY A 79 -4.35 -4.39 -4.02
C GLY A 79 -3.47 -3.47 -4.85
N PHE A 80 -3.45 -3.61 -6.17
CA PHE A 80 -2.73 -2.67 -7.04
C PHE A 80 -3.30 -1.24 -6.95
N TRP A 81 -4.61 -1.08 -6.75
CA TRP A 81 -5.20 0.25 -6.53
C TRP A 81 -4.85 0.82 -5.16
N ALA A 82 -4.80 -0.01 -4.13
CA ALA A 82 -4.34 0.37 -2.81
C ALA A 82 -2.87 0.85 -2.84
N VAL A 83 -1.98 0.07 -3.47
CA VAL A 83 -0.56 0.43 -3.64
C VAL A 83 -0.40 1.68 -4.51
N THR A 84 -1.24 1.85 -5.53
CA THR A 84 -1.25 3.09 -6.35
C THR A 84 -1.53 4.31 -5.48
N ALA A 85 -2.58 4.26 -4.65
CA ALA A 85 -2.92 5.38 -3.76
C ALA A 85 -1.78 5.69 -2.78
N PHE A 86 -1.19 4.66 -2.18
CA PHE A 86 -0.04 4.80 -1.29
C PHE A 86 1.15 5.46 -1.96
N THR A 87 1.55 4.98 -3.13
CA THR A 87 2.76 5.44 -3.83
C THR A 87 2.59 6.88 -4.32
N TRP A 88 1.42 7.27 -4.81
CA TRP A 88 1.10 8.67 -5.12
C TRP A 88 1.14 9.56 -3.86
N ALA A 89 0.61 9.09 -2.74
CA ALA A 89 0.67 9.84 -1.49
C ALA A 89 2.11 10.02 -1.00
N MET A 90 2.96 8.99 -1.09
CA MET A 90 4.39 9.08 -0.72
C MET A 90 5.16 10.01 -1.65
N LEU A 91 4.88 10.00 -2.96
CA LEU A 91 5.45 10.97 -3.89
C LEU A 91 5.05 12.40 -3.48
N LEU A 92 3.76 12.63 -3.21
CA LEU A 92 3.27 13.94 -2.78
C LEU A 92 3.94 14.39 -1.47
N VAL A 93 4.05 13.52 -0.47
CA VAL A 93 4.79 13.80 0.78
C VAL A 93 6.24 14.17 0.49
N THR A 94 6.90 13.42 -0.38
CA THR A 94 8.30 13.67 -0.76
C THR A 94 8.47 15.06 -1.36
N LEU A 95 7.56 15.48 -2.23
CA LEU A 95 7.56 16.81 -2.85
C LEU A 95 7.24 17.91 -1.83
N LEU A 96 6.23 17.73 -0.99
CA LEU A 96 5.81 18.72 0.02
C LEU A 96 6.88 18.96 1.09
N HIS A 97 7.71 17.96 1.37
CA HIS A 97 8.73 18.01 2.41
C HIS A 97 10.16 17.89 1.84
N TRP A 98 10.36 18.28 0.58
CA TRP A 98 11.63 18.13 -0.14
C TRP A 98 12.86 18.57 0.68
N ALA A 99 12.76 19.72 1.36
CA ALA A 99 13.84 20.29 2.17
C ALA A 99 14.25 19.45 3.40
N ARG A 100 13.48 18.41 3.76
CA ARG A 100 13.81 17.49 4.86
C ARG A 100 14.70 16.33 4.42
N PHE A 101 14.86 16.10 3.12
CA PHE A 101 15.58 14.97 2.59
C PHE A 101 16.97 15.36 2.08
N ASP A 102 17.91 14.42 2.18
CA ASP A 102 19.30 14.60 1.76
C ASP A 102 19.57 13.78 0.49
N LEU A 103 19.84 14.47 -0.63
CA LEU A 103 20.18 13.82 -1.91
C LEU A 103 21.52 13.07 -1.87
N GLY A 104 22.42 13.37 -0.92
CA GLY A 104 23.65 12.60 -0.69
C GLY A 104 23.41 11.26 0.02
N HIS A 105 22.21 11.04 0.54
CA HIS A 105 21.87 9.86 1.33
C HIS A 105 21.30 8.73 0.45
N LEU A 106 22.05 7.64 0.32
CA LEU A 106 21.68 6.52 -0.57
C LEU A 106 20.28 5.92 -0.28
N PRO A 107 19.89 5.62 0.97
CA PRO A 107 18.52 5.20 1.29
C PRO A 107 17.44 6.16 0.79
N PHE A 108 17.68 7.48 0.85
CA PHE A 108 16.76 8.47 0.30
C PHE A 108 16.72 8.40 -1.23
N GLN A 109 17.85 8.26 -1.91
CA GLN A 109 17.88 8.11 -3.37
C GLN A 109 17.05 6.90 -3.83
N ILE A 110 17.16 5.77 -3.11
CA ILE A 110 16.36 4.57 -3.37
C ILE A 110 14.87 4.85 -3.17
N TRP A 111 14.49 5.49 -2.05
CA TRP A 111 13.13 5.94 -1.78
C TRP A 111 12.59 6.84 -2.90
N LEU A 112 13.38 7.82 -3.31
CA LEU A 112 13.01 8.77 -4.36
C LEU A 112 12.76 8.05 -5.69
N VAL A 113 13.65 7.15 -6.11
CA VAL A 113 13.46 6.34 -7.32
C VAL A 113 12.18 5.50 -7.22
N LEU A 114 11.97 4.80 -6.09
CA LEU A 114 10.77 4.01 -5.87
C LEU A 114 9.52 4.86 -6.01
N TYR A 115 9.44 6.02 -5.36
CA TYR A 115 8.23 6.83 -5.36
C TYR A 115 8.08 7.77 -6.55
N VAL A 116 9.10 7.97 -7.39
CA VAL A 116 8.94 8.57 -8.72
C VAL A 116 8.44 7.54 -9.73
N VAL A 117 8.86 6.28 -9.63
CA VAL A 117 8.56 5.24 -10.63
C VAL A 117 7.25 4.49 -10.32
N THR A 118 7.07 4.03 -9.09
CA THR A 118 5.96 3.15 -8.70
C THR A 118 4.55 3.73 -8.87
N PRO A 119 4.28 5.04 -8.67
CA PRO A 119 2.94 5.60 -8.88
C PRO A 119 2.45 5.48 -10.32
N PHE A 120 3.35 5.33 -11.28
CA PHE A 120 3.04 5.10 -12.69
C PHE A 120 3.16 3.64 -13.09
N LEU A 121 4.18 2.95 -12.56
CA LEU A 121 4.44 1.54 -12.87
C LEU A 121 3.29 0.64 -12.39
N VAL A 122 2.76 0.85 -11.18
CA VAL A 122 1.73 -0.01 -10.60
C VAL A 122 0.40 0.09 -11.38
N PRO A 123 -0.14 1.29 -11.69
CA PRO A 123 -1.28 1.42 -12.59
C PRO A 123 -1.04 0.86 -13.99
N PHE A 124 0.17 1.03 -14.52
CA PHE A 124 0.52 0.47 -15.82
C PHE A 124 0.45 -1.07 -15.79
N VAL A 125 1.02 -1.71 -14.76
CA VAL A 125 0.93 -3.16 -14.57
C VAL A 125 -0.54 -3.60 -14.46
N TRP A 126 -1.35 -2.91 -13.65
CA TRP A 126 -2.78 -3.20 -13.54
C TRP A 126 -3.47 -3.10 -14.89
N TRP A 127 -3.25 -2.00 -15.63
CA TRP A 127 -3.84 -1.77 -16.95
C TRP A 127 -3.47 -2.86 -17.96
N ARG A 128 -2.24 -3.39 -17.90
CA ARG A 128 -1.80 -4.48 -18.78
C ARG A 128 -2.49 -5.80 -18.45
N ASN A 129 -2.91 -6.03 -17.21
CA ASN A 129 -3.60 -7.26 -16.79
C ASN A 129 -5.13 -7.12 -16.74
N ARG A 130 -5.69 -5.90 -16.82
CA ARG A 130 -7.14 -5.64 -16.64
C ARG A 130 -8.08 -6.48 -17.50
N ALA A 131 -7.64 -6.86 -18.70
CA ALA A 131 -8.44 -7.65 -19.63
C ALA A 131 -8.37 -9.17 -19.36
N ALA A 132 -7.58 -9.60 -18.38
CA ALA A 132 -7.49 -11.01 -17.98
C ALA A 132 -8.68 -11.43 -17.12
N ASP A 133 -9.22 -10.53 -16.31
CA ASP A 133 -10.42 -10.77 -15.49
C ASP A 133 -11.68 -10.41 -16.29
N ASP A 134 -12.56 -11.39 -16.51
CA ASP A 134 -13.85 -11.23 -17.18
C ASP A 134 -15.01 -10.94 -16.21
N GLY A 135 -14.72 -10.90 -14.90
CA GLY A 135 -15.70 -10.67 -13.85
C GLY A 135 -16.49 -11.91 -13.46
N ALA A 136 -16.28 -13.06 -14.11
CA ALA A 136 -16.96 -14.30 -13.74
C ALA A 136 -16.43 -14.84 -12.40
N PRO A 137 -17.31 -15.41 -11.54
CA PRO A 137 -16.86 -16.10 -10.33
C PRO A 137 -16.17 -17.41 -10.68
N GLU A 138 -15.23 -17.83 -9.83
CA GLU A 138 -14.62 -19.15 -9.96
C GLU A 138 -15.61 -20.27 -9.57
N PRO A 139 -15.40 -21.52 -10.05
CA PRO A 139 -16.14 -22.67 -9.55
C PRO A 139 -15.98 -22.81 -8.02
N GLY A 140 -17.10 -22.75 -7.30
CA GLY A 140 -17.13 -22.84 -5.83
C GLY A 140 -16.80 -21.53 -5.10
N ASP A 141 -16.69 -20.42 -5.81
CA ASP A 141 -16.49 -19.11 -5.19
C ASP A 141 -17.74 -18.67 -4.41
N LEU A 142 -17.50 -17.95 -3.31
CA LEU A 142 -18.56 -17.43 -2.45
C LEU A 142 -18.82 -15.97 -2.80
N ALA A 143 -20.09 -15.59 -2.82
CA ALA A 143 -20.48 -14.19 -2.95
C ALA A 143 -20.31 -13.48 -1.60
N VAL A 144 -19.60 -12.34 -1.60
CA VAL A 144 -19.46 -11.49 -0.43
C VAL A 144 -20.80 -10.79 -0.16
N PRO A 145 -21.39 -10.94 1.05
CA PRO A 145 -22.67 -10.34 1.36
C PRO A 145 -22.67 -8.81 1.19
N PRO A 146 -23.77 -8.19 0.72
CA PRO A 146 -23.86 -6.74 0.56
C PRO A 146 -23.56 -5.96 1.84
N ALA A 147 -23.91 -6.50 3.01
CA ALA A 147 -23.60 -5.88 4.30
C ALA A 147 -22.08 -5.81 4.57
N ALA A 148 -21.33 -6.87 4.28
CA ALA A 148 -19.88 -6.88 4.44
C ALA A 148 -19.20 -5.91 3.45
N ARG A 149 -19.70 -5.85 2.22
CA ARG A 149 -19.26 -4.87 1.21
C ARG A 149 -19.55 -3.43 1.64
N GLY A 150 -20.73 -3.17 2.18
CA GLY A 150 -21.12 -1.88 2.74
C GLY A 150 -20.24 -1.48 3.93
N GLY A 151 -19.96 -2.40 4.85
CA GLY A 151 -19.05 -2.19 5.97
C GLY A 151 -17.63 -1.83 5.50
N MET A 152 -17.11 -2.56 4.51
CA MET A 152 -15.80 -2.27 3.92
C MET A 152 -15.78 -0.91 3.21
N ALA A 153 -16.87 -0.53 2.53
CA ALA A 153 -17.00 0.80 1.93
C ALA A 153 -16.95 1.91 2.99
N LEU A 154 -17.65 1.73 4.13
CA LEU A 154 -17.62 2.68 5.23
C LEU A 154 -16.21 2.83 5.83
N VAL A 155 -15.49 1.72 6.04
CA VAL A 155 -14.09 1.74 6.46
C VAL A 155 -13.24 2.49 5.43
N GLY A 156 -13.43 2.21 4.14
CA GLY A 156 -12.70 2.87 3.05
C GLY A 156 -12.92 4.40 3.03
N VAL A 157 -14.17 4.85 3.16
CA VAL A 157 -14.51 6.29 3.25
C VAL A 157 -13.86 6.93 4.48
N PHE A 158 -13.96 6.29 5.63
CA PHE A 158 -13.37 6.79 6.88
C PHE A 158 -11.84 6.94 6.77
N MET A 159 -11.17 5.96 6.15
CA MET A 159 -9.73 6.02 5.93
C MET A 159 -9.36 7.14 4.94
N LEU A 160 -10.10 7.34 3.85
CA LEU A 160 -9.84 8.46 2.94
C LEU A 160 -10.11 9.83 3.58
N ALA A 161 -11.13 9.95 4.42
CA ALA A 161 -11.36 11.15 5.20
C ALA A 161 -10.18 11.42 6.15
N SER A 162 -9.65 10.38 6.81
CA SER A 162 -8.47 10.48 7.68
C SER A 162 -7.21 10.87 6.89
N CYS A 163 -7.03 10.33 5.68
CA CYS A 163 -6.00 10.77 4.74
C CYS A 163 -6.15 12.26 4.41
N ALA A 164 -7.35 12.71 4.04
CA ALA A 164 -7.60 14.10 3.69
C ALA A 164 -7.28 15.06 4.86
N VAL A 165 -7.73 14.72 6.08
CA VAL A 165 -7.41 15.50 7.29
C VAL A 165 -5.90 15.54 7.52
N SER A 166 -5.22 14.41 7.41
CA SER A 166 -3.76 14.32 7.56
C SER A 166 -2.99 15.21 6.55
N PHE A 167 -3.44 15.30 5.29
CA PHE A 167 -2.80 16.13 4.27
C PHE A 167 -3.14 17.61 4.37
N LEU A 168 -4.42 17.94 4.53
CA LEU A 168 -4.96 19.30 4.47
C LEU A 168 -4.88 20.05 5.80
N ALA A 169 -5.01 19.34 6.92
CA ALA A 169 -5.01 19.91 8.26
C ALA A 169 -4.17 19.03 9.23
N PRO A 170 -2.85 18.87 8.97
CA PRO A 170 -2.00 17.97 9.76
C PRO A 170 -2.01 18.30 11.26
N ASP A 171 -2.16 19.56 11.65
CA ASP A 171 -2.17 19.96 13.07
C ASP A 171 -3.37 19.39 13.83
N ILE A 172 -4.54 19.29 13.18
CA ILE A 172 -5.72 18.62 13.75
C ILE A 172 -5.39 17.15 13.97
N PHE A 173 -4.82 16.50 12.96
CA PHE A 173 -4.44 15.08 13.02
C PHE A 173 -3.43 14.80 14.12
N ILE A 174 -2.40 15.65 14.24
CA ILE A 174 -1.37 15.59 15.28
C ILE A 174 -2.00 15.75 16.68
N GLY A 175 -2.99 16.63 16.83
CA GLY A 175 -3.61 16.96 18.12
C GLY A 175 -4.34 15.80 18.81
N PHE A 176 -4.81 14.80 18.07
CA PHE A 176 -5.49 13.63 18.65
C PHE A 176 -4.72 12.31 18.46
N TRP A 177 -3.59 12.32 17.75
CA TRP A 177 -2.85 11.08 17.51
C TRP A 177 -2.21 10.55 18.81
N PRO A 178 -2.16 9.22 19.04
CA PRO A 178 -1.72 8.70 20.35
C PRO A 178 -0.24 8.94 20.69
N TRP A 179 0.59 9.33 19.72
CA TRP A 179 1.98 9.69 19.93
C TRP A 179 2.36 10.93 19.12
N ALA A 180 3.49 11.55 19.48
CA ALA A 180 3.96 12.77 18.81
C ALA A 180 4.17 12.54 17.31
N LEU A 181 3.68 13.48 16.49
CA LEU A 181 3.87 13.49 15.06
C LEU A 181 4.37 14.85 14.59
N THR A 182 5.23 14.83 13.59
CA THR A 182 5.52 16.00 12.76
C THR A 182 4.52 16.10 11.62
N PRO A 183 4.38 17.25 10.94
CA PRO A 183 3.58 17.35 9.73
C PRO A 183 4.00 16.37 8.64
N LEU A 184 5.31 16.09 8.50
CA LEU A 184 5.84 15.08 7.58
C LEU A 184 5.27 13.69 7.91
N THR A 185 5.45 13.24 9.15
CA THR A 185 5.02 11.90 9.57
C THR A 185 3.51 11.77 9.60
N ALA A 186 2.77 12.83 9.93
CA ALA A 186 1.31 12.84 9.84
C ALA A 186 0.85 12.53 8.41
N ARG A 187 1.42 13.20 7.41
CA ARG A 187 1.11 12.97 5.98
C ARG A 187 1.58 11.62 5.47
N VAL A 188 2.69 11.10 5.99
CA VAL A 188 3.12 9.71 5.73
C VAL A 188 2.03 8.74 6.18
N LEU A 189 1.54 8.86 7.43
CA LEU A 189 0.41 8.04 7.91
C LEU A 189 -0.84 8.24 7.05
N GLY A 190 -1.08 9.47 6.58
CA GLY A 190 -2.11 9.79 5.59
C GLY A 190 -2.04 8.91 4.35
N GLY A 191 -0.85 8.68 3.80
CA GLY A 191 -0.69 7.81 2.64
C GLY A 191 -1.02 6.34 2.91
N TRP A 192 -0.79 5.85 4.13
CA TRP A 192 -1.24 4.51 4.53
C TRP A 192 -2.76 4.44 4.67
N PHE A 193 -3.41 5.52 5.13
CA PHE A 193 -4.88 5.58 5.07
C PHE A 193 -5.39 5.67 3.63
N ALA A 194 -4.65 6.30 2.71
CA ALA A 194 -4.98 6.27 1.28
C ALA A 194 -4.95 4.83 0.74
N LEU A 195 -3.93 4.04 1.12
CA LEU A 195 -3.83 2.62 0.81
C LEU A 195 -5.10 1.88 1.24
N MET A 196 -5.42 1.94 2.54
CA MET A 196 -6.56 1.23 3.13
C MET A 196 -7.89 1.76 2.59
N GLY A 197 -7.97 3.06 2.35
CA GLY A 197 -9.15 3.75 1.87
C GLY A 197 -9.53 3.36 0.45
N VAL A 198 -8.59 3.49 -0.49
CA VAL A 198 -8.80 3.10 -1.89
C VAL A 198 -8.96 1.58 -1.99
N GLY A 199 -8.13 0.80 -1.28
CA GLY A 199 -8.26 -0.66 -1.21
C GLY A 199 -9.65 -1.11 -0.75
N GLY A 200 -10.14 -0.56 0.36
CA GLY A 200 -11.46 -0.85 0.89
C GLY A 200 -12.59 -0.50 -0.07
N LEU A 201 -12.52 0.64 -0.75
CA LEU A 201 -13.54 1.02 -1.75
C LEU A 201 -13.53 0.13 -3.00
N VAL A 202 -12.36 -0.31 -3.45
CA VAL A 202 -12.22 -1.25 -4.58
C VAL A 202 -12.73 -2.63 -4.17
N MET A 203 -12.33 -3.14 -3.01
CA MET A 203 -12.82 -4.40 -2.47
C MET A 203 -14.34 -4.38 -2.26
N ALA A 204 -14.91 -3.28 -1.78
CA ALA A 204 -16.36 -3.13 -1.64
C ALA A 204 -17.13 -3.30 -2.96
N ARG A 205 -16.48 -3.10 -4.11
CA ARG A 205 -17.06 -3.36 -5.44
C ARG A 205 -16.92 -4.81 -5.89
N GLU A 206 -15.98 -5.56 -5.32
CA GLU A 206 -15.75 -6.97 -5.61
C GLU A 206 -16.82 -7.84 -4.92
N THR A 207 -17.47 -8.69 -5.71
CA THR A 207 -18.52 -9.61 -5.27
C THR A 207 -17.97 -10.96 -4.90
N ARG A 208 -16.79 -11.32 -5.40
CA ARG A 208 -16.15 -12.63 -5.25
C ARG A 208 -15.26 -12.67 -4.01
N TRP A 209 -15.47 -13.66 -3.14
CA TRP A 209 -14.62 -13.84 -1.96
C TRP A 209 -13.17 -14.16 -2.32
N SER A 210 -12.95 -14.90 -3.41
CA SER A 210 -11.62 -15.14 -3.97
C SER A 210 -10.83 -13.84 -4.21
N GLY A 211 -11.51 -12.77 -4.64
CA GLY A 211 -10.95 -11.42 -4.85
C GLY A 211 -10.67 -10.64 -3.56
N TRP A 212 -11.25 -11.04 -2.43
CA TRP A 212 -11.01 -10.40 -1.13
C TRP A 212 -9.88 -11.05 -0.34
N ARG A 213 -9.72 -12.37 -0.51
CA ARG A 213 -8.95 -13.20 0.41
C ARG A 213 -7.52 -12.71 0.63
N ILE A 214 -6.77 -12.46 -0.44
CA ILE A 214 -5.36 -12.04 -0.35
C ILE A 214 -5.24 -10.64 0.25
N GLU A 215 -6.15 -9.74 -0.12
CA GLU A 215 -6.18 -8.36 0.40
C GLU A 215 -6.40 -8.37 1.92
N VAL A 216 -7.39 -9.11 2.39
CA VAL A 216 -7.66 -9.28 3.83
C VAL A 216 -6.46 -9.92 4.53
N GLU A 217 -5.87 -10.97 3.94
CA GLU A 217 -4.72 -11.66 4.52
C GLU A 217 -3.51 -10.72 4.68
N SER A 218 -3.28 -9.83 3.71
CA SER A 218 -2.16 -8.87 3.73
C SER A 218 -2.27 -7.78 4.80
N ILE A 219 -3.45 -7.58 5.37
CA ILE A 219 -3.74 -6.55 6.38
C ILE A 219 -3.86 -7.16 7.78
N ILE A 220 -4.48 -8.33 7.92
CA ILE A 220 -4.85 -8.91 9.22
C ILE A 220 -3.81 -9.88 9.78
N PHE A 221 -3.16 -10.68 8.93
CA PHE A 221 -2.33 -11.82 9.37
C PHE A 221 -0.83 -11.53 9.32
N VAL A 222 -0.45 -10.25 9.32
CA VAL A 222 0.93 -9.79 9.12
C VAL A 222 1.37 -8.86 10.25
#